data_AF-J3L8S4-F1
#
_entry.id   AF-J3L8S4-F1
#
_cell.length_a   1.000
_cell.length_b   1.000
_cell.length_c   1.000
_cell.angle_alpha   90.00
_cell.angle_beta   90.00
_cell.angle_gamma   90.00
#
_symmetry.space_group_name_H-M   'P 1'
#
loop_
_entity.id
_entity.type
_entity.pdbx_description
1 polymer ?
#
loop_
_entity_poly.entity_id
_entity_poly.type
_entity_poly.pdbx_seq_one_letter_code
_entity_poly.pdbx_strand_id
1 'polypeptide(L)'
;MVTAVGGHGGYPGGKQFVSAEQLREKLSYLRHEKALIVKLVDIVDFNGSFLARVRDFAGANPIILVITKVDLLPRDTDLNCIGDWVVEAIVKKKLNVLGVHLTSSKSLVGITGVISEIQQEKKGRDVYILGSANVGKSAFISALLRTMAYKDPVAAAAQKYKPIQSAVPGTTLGPIQIDAFLGGGKLYDTPGVHLHHRQAAVIHADDLPSLAPQSRLRARCFPANDTDVGLSGNSLFWGGLVRIDVVKALPRTRLTFYGPKKLKINMVPTTEADEFYKSEVGVTLTPPSGKEKAEGWVGLQGVRELQIKYEELDRPACDIAISGLGWIAVEPLGVPSSNSDESAEEEDNESGELHLTVHVPKPVEIFVRPPLPVGKAASQWYRYQELTEEEEELRPKWHY
;
A
#
# COMPACT_ATOMS: atom_id res chain seq x y z
N MET A 1 -24.08 -14.63 -24.29
CA MET A 1 -23.51 -15.38 -23.15
C MET A 1 -22.00 -15.41 -23.34
N VAL A 2 -21.29 -14.53 -22.62
CA VAL A 2 -19.82 -14.42 -22.68
C VAL A 2 -19.29 -15.12 -21.45
N THR A 3 -18.54 -16.19 -21.67
CA THR A 3 -17.89 -17.01 -20.64
C THR A 3 -16.77 -16.21 -19.99
N ALA A 4 -16.85 -16.07 -18.66
CA ALA A 4 -15.81 -15.55 -17.81
C ALA A 4 -14.60 -16.50 -17.88
N VAL A 5 -13.49 -16.03 -18.45
CA VAL A 5 -12.24 -16.77 -18.44
C VAL A 5 -11.63 -16.60 -17.05
N GLY A 6 -11.90 -17.57 -16.17
CA GLY A 6 -11.19 -17.76 -14.92
C GLY A 6 -9.73 -18.05 -15.25
N GLY A 7 -8.84 -17.11 -14.91
CA GLY A 7 -7.42 -17.39 -14.88
C GLY A 7 -7.16 -18.39 -13.77
N HIS A 8 -6.71 -19.59 -14.13
CA HIS A 8 -6.12 -20.56 -13.22
C HIS A 8 -4.91 -19.92 -12.53
N GLY A 9 -5.14 -19.30 -11.37
CA GLY A 9 -4.11 -18.86 -10.45
C GLY A 9 -3.66 -20.03 -9.59
N GLY A 10 -2.82 -20.89 -10.16
CA GLY A 10 -1.99 -21.83 -9.41
C GLY A 10 -0.55 -21.60 -9.85
N TYR A 11 0.35 -21.20 -8.94
CA TYR A 11 1.78 -21.16 -9.24
C TYR A 11 2.47 -22.32 -8.51
N PRO A 12 2.58 -23.51 -9.13
CA PRO A 12 3.57 -24.48 -8.74
C PRO A 12 4.92 -24.00 -9.29
N GLY A 13 5.75 -23.39 -8.44
CA GLY A 13 7.15 -23.09 -8.76
C GLY A 13 7.61 -21.71 -8.32
N GLY A 14 8.35 -21.65 -7.22
CA GLY A 14 9.05 -20.47 -6.70
C GLY A 14 10.20 -19.94 -7.59
N LYS A 15 10.05 -19.90 -8.93
CA LYS A 15 11.08 -19.45 -9.88
C LYS A 15 10.70 -18.22 -10.71
N GLN A 16 9.58 -17.55 -10.44
CA GLN A 16 9.12 -16.40 -11.23
C GLN A 16 9.35 -15.01 -10.59
N PHE A 17 9.89 -14.95 -9.37
CA PHE A 17 10.07 -13.69 -8.66
C PHE A 17 11.54 -13.36 -8.44
N VAL A 18 11.88 -12.09 -8.61
CA VAL A 18 13.22 -11.54 -8.37
C VAL A 18 13.24 -10.91 -6.99
N SER A 19 14.21 -11.28 -6.15
CA SER A 19 14.41 -10.62 -4.84
C SER A 19 14.89 -9.18 -5.02
N ALA A 20 14.79 -8.35 -3.97
CA ALA A 20 15.28 -6.98 -4.04
C ALA A 20 16.80 -6.93 -4.34
N GLU A 21 17.59 -7.88 -3.84
CA GLU A 21 19.03 -7.97 -4.08
C GLU A 21 19.34 -8.41 -5.50
N GLN A 22 18.68 -9.45 -6.00
CA GLN A 22 18.83 -9.90 -7.39
C GLN A 22 18.43 -8.82 -8.38
N LEU A 23 17.40 -8.02 -8.08
CA LEU A 23 17.04 -6.88 -8.93
C LEU A 23 18.16 -5.83 -8.92
N ARG A 24 18.72 -5.51 -7.75
CA ARG A 24 19.82 -4.54 -7.64
C ARG A 24 21.03 -4.98 -8.45
N GLU A 25 21.42 -6.25 -8.37
CA GLU A 25 22.52 -6.78 -9.17
C GLU A 25 22.23 -6.66 -10.66
N LYS A 26 21.05 -7.13 -11.09
CA LYS A 26 20.63 -7.11 -12.49
C LYS A 26 20.48 -5.71 -13.07
N LEU A 27 20.06 -4.73 -12.27
CA LEU A 27 19.82 -3.35 -12.71
C LEU A 27 20.94 -2.39 -12.30
N SER A 28 22.01 -2.89 -11.69
CA SER A 28 23.14 -2.07 -11.23
C SER A 28 23.77 -1.25 -12.36
N TYR A 29 23.72 -1.76 -13.60
CA TYR A 29 24.20 -1.07 -14.79
C TYR A 29 23.45 0.23 -15.09
N LEU A 30 22.17 0.37 -14.66
CA LEU A 30 21.35 1.55 -14.94
C LEU A 30 21.97 2.84 -14.40
N ARG A 31 22.77 2.78 -13.34
CA ARG A 31 23.45 3.93 -12.75
C ARG A 31 24.41 4.62 -13.74
N HIS A 32 24.87 3.90 -14.76
CA HIS A 32 25.81 4.37 -15.78
C HIS A 32 25.12 4.67 -17.12
N GLU A 33 23.84 4.32 -17.25
CA GLU A 33 23.02 4.53 -18.43
C GLU A 33 22.19 5.81 -18.32
N LYS A 34 21.80 6.37 -19.47
CA LYS A 34 20.86 7.49 -19.56
C LYS A 34 19.43 6.97 -19.45
N ALA A 35 18.94 6.82 -18.22
CA ALA A 35 17.62 6.27 -17.94
C ALA A 35 16.69 7.28 -17.25
N LEU A 36 15.40 7.20 -17.53
CA LEU A 36 14.32 7.81 -16.75
C LEU A 36 13.62 6.71 -15.97
N ILE A 37 13.58 6.84 -14.65
CA ILE A 37 12.99 5.83 -13.77
C ILE A 37 11.56 6.23 -13.42
N VAL A 38 10.60 5.36 -13.73
CA VAL A 38 9.20 5.49 -13.29
C VAL A 38 8.99 4.49 -12.15
N LYS A 39 8.98 4.99 -10.91
CA LYS A 39 8.84 4.17 -9.71
C LYS A 39 7.38 4.10 -9.30
N LEU A 40 6.82 2.89 -9.22
CA LEU A 40 5.44 2.66 -8.80
C LEU A 40 5.38 2.27 -7.32
N VAL A 41 4.42 2.84 -6.59
CA VAL A 41 4.11 2.55 -5.18
C VAL A 41 2.60 2.46 -5.01
N ASP A 42 2.12 1.46 -4.26
CA ASP A 42 0.69 1.23 -4.02
C ASP A 42 0.25 2.07 -2.82
N ILE A 43 -0.77 2.93 -2.97
CA ILE A 43 -1.20 3.79 -1.87
C ILE A 43 -1.77 3.00 -0.68
N VAL A 44 -2.43 1.86 -0.94
CA VAL A 44 -3.05 1.04 0.11
C VAL A 44 -1.98 0.37 0.99
N ASP A 45 -0.83 0.07 0.39
CA ASP A 45 0.31 -0.57 1.03
C ASP A 45 1.58 0.26 0.80
N PHE A 46 1.51 1.56 1.09
CA PHE A 46 2.57 2.51 0.73
C PHE A 46 3.94 2.05 1.25
N ASN A 47 4.06 1.79 2.56
CA ASN A 47 5.33 1.39 3.18
C ASN A 47 5.79 0.01 2.70
N GLY A 48 4.90 -0.98 2.64
CA GLY A 48 5.26 -2.34 2.24
C GLY A 48 5.57 -2.48 0.74
N SER A 49 5.00 -1.63 -0.11
CA SER A 49 5.29 -1.61 -1.55
C SER A 49 6.47 -0.71 -1.92
N PHE A 50 6.95 0.13 -0.99
CA PHE A 50 8.04 1.08 -1.23
C PHE A 50 9.38 0.37 -1.36
N LEU A 51 9.85 0.21 -2.60
CA LEU A 51 11.19 -0.31 -2.86
C LEU A 51 12.25 0.67 -2.32
N ALA A 52 12.91 0.29 -1.23
CA ALA A 52 13.98 1.06 -0.62
C ALA A 52 15.27 0.97 -1.44
N ARG A 53 16.14 1.98 -1.29
CA ARG A 53 17.46 2.03 -1.93
C ARG A 53 17.44 1.93 -3.46
N VAL A 54 16.46 2.57 -4.09
CA VAL A 54 16.39 2.65 -5.56
C VAL A 54 17.58 3.41 -6.14
N ARG A 55 18.14 4.36 -5.38
CA ARG A 55 19.31 5.15 -5.78
C ARG A 55 20.58 4.30 -5.95
N ASP A 56 20.70 3.16 -5.27
CA ASP A 56 21.88 2.28 -5.37
C ASP A 56 22.12 1.80 -6.82
N PHE A 57 21.04 1.60 -7.58
CA PHE A 57 21.12 1.15 -8.97
C PHE A 57 20.59 2.18 -9.97
N ALA A 58 19.75 3.13 -9.57
CA ALA A 58 19.34 4.23 -10.44
C ALA A 58 20.42 5.34 -10.55
N GLY A 59 21.30 5.46 -9.56
CA GLY A 59 22.30 6.54 -9.51
C GLY A 59 21.66 7.93 -9.55
N ALA A 60 22.23 8.81 -10.39
CA ALA A 60 21.76 10.18 -10.59
C ALA A 60 20.57 10.30 -11.57
N ASN A 61 20.05 9.19 -12.08
CA ASN A 61 18.95 9.23 -13.04
C ASN A 61 17.70 9.90 -12.44
N PRO A 62 16.95 10.67 -13.25
CA PRO A 62 15.68 11.25 -12.83
C PRO A 62 14.67 10.17 -12.47
N ILE A 63 13.86 10.44 -11.44
CA ILE A 63 12.82 9.54 -10.94
C ILE A 63 11.48 10.27 -10.97
N ILE A 64 10.49 9.69 -11.64
CA ILE A 64 9.08 10.07 -11.51
C ILE A 64 8.42 9.05 -10.58
N LEU A 65 7.74 9.53 -9.55
CA LEU A 65 7.02 8.66 -8.62
C LEU A 65 5.55 8.55 -9.02
N VAL A 66 5.08 7.34 -9.21
CA VAL A 66 3.69 7.03 -9.55
C VAL A 66 3.06 6.29 -8.40
N ILE A 67 2.10 6.92 -7.74
CA ILE A 67 1.25 6.31 -6.73
C ILE A 67 0.07 5.65 -7.44
N THR A 68 -0.11 4.35 -7.24
CA THR A 68 -1.14 3.57 -7.92
C THR A 68 -2.33 3.29 -7.01
N LYS A 69 -3.44 2.89 -7.63
CA LYS A 69 -4.66 2.39 -6.98
C LYS A 69 -5.39 3.43 -6.12
N VAL A 70 -5.32 4.71 -6.47
CA VAL A 70 -6.06 5.75 -5.74
C VAL A 70 -7.59 5.59 -5.82
N ASP A 71 -8.09 4.80 -6.78
CA ASP A 71 -9.49 4.40 -6.85
C ASP A 71 -9.93 3.47 -5.72
N LEU A 72 -9.00 2.88 -4.98
CA LEU A 72 -9.28 2.05 -3.81
C LEU A 72 -9.43 2.87 -2.53
N LEU A 73 -9.03 4.15 -2.52
CA LEU A 73 -9.20 4.99 -1.35
C LEU A 73 -10.69 5.15 -0.99
N PRO A 74 -11.01 5.35 0.31
CA PRO A 74 -12.36 5.64 0.77
C PRO A 74 -13.04 6.75 -0.04
N ARG A 75 -14.38 6.72 -0.10
CA ARG A 75 -15.15 7.77 -0.77
C ARG A 75 -14.87 9.13 -0.13
N ASP A 76 -14.97 10.18 -0.94
CA ASP A 76 -14.80 11.57 -0.50
C ASP A 76 -13.41 11.88 0.07
N THR A 77 -12.42 11.06 -0.26
CA THR A 77 -11.00 11.36 0.02
C THR A 77 -10.53 12.49 -0.90
N ASP A 78 -9.99 13.55 -0.32
CA ASP A 78 -9.35 14.63 -1.07
C ASP A 78 -7.94 14.21 -1.54
N LEU A 79 -7.74 14.19 -2.86
CA LEU A 79 -6.46 13.82 -3.45
C LEU A 79 -5.37 14.88 -3.23
N ASN A 80 -5.72 16.13 -2.92
CA ASN A 80 -4.73 17.15 -2.57
C ASN A 80 -4.05 16.82 -1.24
N CYS A 81 -4.83 16.44 -0.22
CA CYS A 81 -4.31 15.99 1.07
C CYS A 81 -3.42 14.74 0.91
N ILE A 82 -3.85 13.79 0.07
CA ILE A 82 -3.06 12.58 -0.21
C ILE A 82 -1.75 12.90 -0.92
N GLY A 83 -1.77 13.80 -1.91
CA GLY A 83 -0.58 14.21 -2.64
C GLY A 83 0.45 14.86 -1.72
N ASP A 84 0.00 15.80 -0.90
CA ASP A 84 0.81 16.48 0.10
C ASP A 84 1.43 15.47 1.10
N TRP A 85 0.62 14.56 1.65
CA TRP A 85 1.08 13.49 2.55
C TRP A 85 2.13 12.58 1.90
N VAL A 86 1.93 12.22 0.63
CA VAL A 86 2.90 11.40 -0.11
C VAL A 86 4.22 12.16 -0.26
N VAL A 87 4.16 13.46 -0.59
CA VAL A 87 5.35 14.29 -0.72
C VAL A 87 6.11 14.36 0.60
N GLU A 88 5.43 14.58 1.73
CA GLU A 88 6.08 14.53 3.04
C GLU A 88 6.73 13.17 3.30
N ALA A 89 6.03 12.08 2.98
CA ALA A 89 6.53 10.73 3.19
C ALA A 89 7.80 10.43 2.37
N ILE A 90 7.95 10.99 1.17
CA ILE A 90 9.17 10.82 0.36
C ILE A 90 10.30 11.74 0.76
N VAL A 91 10.00 12.97 1.19
CA VAL A 91 11.00 13.91 1.74
C VAL A 91 11.62 13.30 3.00
N LYS A 92 10.81 12.75 3.92
CA LYS A 92 11.28 12.01 5.10
C LYS A 92 12.15 10.80 4.74
N LYS A 93 11.85 10.15 3.60
CA LYS A 93 12.66 9.04 3.05
C LYS A 93 13.86 9.49 2.22
N LYS A 94 14.11 10.79 2.11
CA LYS A 94 15.21 11.40 1.33
C LYS A 94 15.25 10.92 -0.13
N LEU A 95 14.07 10.72 -0.73
CA LEU A 95 13.95 10.34 -2.12
C LEU A 95 13.63 11.56 -2.99
N ASN A 96 14.65 12.05 -3.70
CA ASN A 96 14.46 13.12 -4.67
C ASN A 96 13.74 12.58 -5.90
N VAL A 97 12.65 13.23 -6.32
CA VAL A 97 11.85 12.87 -7.50
C VAL A 97 11.56 14.15 -8.29
N LEU A 98 11.31 14.02 -9.59
CA LEU A 98 10.90 15.14 -10.44
C LEU A 98 9.47 15.60 -10.12
N GLY A 99 8.59 14.64 -9.88
CA GLY A 99 7.19 14.86 -9.56
C GLY A 99 6.54 13.60 -9.02
N VAL A 100 5.36 13.77 -8.44
CA VAL A 100 4.52 12.71 -7.89
C VAL A 100 3.20 12.66 -8.67
N HIS A 101 2.79 11.49 -9.13
CA HIS A 101 1.51 11.32 -9.81
C HIS A 101 0.64 10.32 -9.08
N LEU A 102 -0.55 10.76 -8.68
CA LEU A 102 -1.60 9.92 -8.13
C LEU A 102 -2.40 9.33 -9.28
N THR A 103 -2.46 8.00 -9.37
CA THR A 103 -3.01 7.32 -10.55
C THR A 103 -3.91 6.15 -10.21
N SER A 104 -4.83 5.88 -11.13
CA SER A 104 -5.62 4.65 -11.14
C SER A 104 -5.62 4.05 -12.54
N SER A 105 -4.92 2.93 -12.72
CA SER A 105 -4.92 2.22 -14.01
C SER A 105 -6.30 1.71 -14.42
N LYS A 106 -7.19 1.47 -13.44
CA LYS A 106 -8.56 1.01 -13.67
C LYS A 106 -9.45 2.12 -14.23
N SER A 107 -9.41 3.30 -13.62
CA SER A 107 -10.23 4.46 -14.02
C SER A 107 -9.53 5.41 -14.99
N LEU A 108 -8.25 5.18 -15.29
CA LEU A 108 -7.35 6.02 -16.10
C LEU A 108 -7.02 7.41 -15.50
N VAL A 109 -7.46 7.70 -14.28
CA VAL A 109 -7.11 8.93 -13.55
C VAL A 109 -5.58 9.05 -13.40
N GLY A 110 -5.04 10.25 -13.58
CA GLY A 110 -3.63 10.61 -13.49
C GLY A 110 -2.71 10.10 -14.61
N ILE A 111 -3.15 9.15 -15.44
CA ILE A 111 -2.29 8.50 -16.44
C ILE A 111 -1.78 9.51 -17.48
N THR A 112 -2.63 10.45 -17.93
CA THR A 112 -2.24 11.47 -18.91
C THR A 112 -1.15 12.41 -18.37
N GLY A 113 -1.20 12.76 -17.08
CA GLY A 113 -0.18 13.57 -16.43
C GLY A 113 1.18 12.87 -16.44
N VAL A 114 1.20 11.57 -16.12
CA VAL A 114 2.43 10.76 -16.18
C VAL A 114 2.98 10.68 -17.60
N ILE A 115 2.13 10.49 -18.61
CA ILE A 115 2.55 10.48 -20.02
C ILE A 115 3.23 11.79 -20.39
N SER A 116 2.64 12.92 -20.00
CA SER A 116 3.17 14.25 -20.29
C SER A 116 4.54 14.46 -19.66
N GLU A 117 4.71 14.12 -18.38
CA GLU A 117 5.99 14.27 -17.69
C GLU A 117 7.05 13.31 -18.26
N ILE A 118 6.68 12.06 -18.58
CA ILE A 118 7.59 11.14 -19.27
C ILE A 118 8.05 11.72 -20.60
N GLN A 119 7.14 12.26 -21.42
CA GLN A 119 7.51 12.84 -22.73
C GLN A 119 8.43 14.06 -22.57
N GLN A 120 8.18 14.90 -21.57
CA GLN A 120 9.01 16.08 -21.27
C GLN A 120 10.40 15.68 -20.75
N GLU A 121 10.49 14.70 -19.87
CA GLU A 121 11.71 14.36 -19.14
C GLU A 121 12.50 13.20 -19.73
N LYS A 122 11.94 12.50 -20.73
CA LYS A 122 12.66 11.47 -21.49
C LYS A 122 13.92 12.05 -22.09
N LYS A 123 13.88 13.15 -22.84
CA LYS A 123 15.08 13.84 -23.40
C LYS A 123 16.10 12.86 -24.04
N GLY A 124 15.60 11.86 -24.76
CA GLY A 124 16.40 10.80 -25.40
C GLY A 124 16.81 9.60 -24.52
N ARG A 125 16.39 9.55 -23.25
CA ARG A 125 16.60 8.45 -22.29
C ARG A 125 15.68 7.26 -22.57
N ASP A 126 16.12 6.09 -22.12
CA ASP A 126 15.25 4.93 -21.98
C ASP A 126 14.43 5.02 -20.70
N VAL A 127 13.18 4.55 -20.73
CA VAL A 127 12.24 4.65 -19.61
C VAL A 127 12.11 3.30 -18.93
N TYR A 128 12.44 3.20 -17.65
CA TYR A 128 12.34 1.96 -16.87
C TYR A 128 11.22 2.04 -15.85
N ILE A 129 10.25 1.11 -15.95
CA ILE A 129 9.17 1.01 -14.98
C ILE A 129 9.59 0.03 -13.88
N LEU A 130 9.66 0.54 -12.66
CA LEU A 130 10.06 -0.21 -11.47
C LEU A 130 8.91 -0.28 -10.46
N GLY A 131 8.82 -1.38 -9.73
CA GLY A 131 7.87 -1.50 -8.63
C GLY A 131 7.92 -2.87 -7.99
N SER A 132 7.35 -2.97 -6.78
CA SER A 132 7.14 -4.27 -6.14
C SER A 132 6.08 -5.09 -6.88
N ALA A 133 6.10 -6.40 -6.69
CA ALA A 133 5.05 -7.29 -7.17
C ALA A 133 3.68 -6.83 -6.64
N ASN A 134 2.60 -7.01 -7.41
CA ASN A 134 1.24 -6.60 -7.05
C ASN A 134 1.00 -5.09 -6.84
N VAL A 135 1.98 -4.22 -7.12
CA VAL A 135 1.79 -2.75 -7.09
C VAL A 135 0.84 -2.24 -8.18
N GLY A 136 0.58 -3.05 -9.21
CA GLY A 136 -0.23 -2.67 -10.37
C GLY A 136 0.58 -2.30 -11.61
N LYS A 137 1.88 -2.63 -11.66
CA LYS A 137 2.79 -2.37 -12.80
C LYS A 137 2.22 -2.77 -14.16
N SER A 138 1.79 -4.03 -14.32
CA SER A 138 1.22 -4.50 -15.58
C SER A 138 -0.04 -3.74 -15.98
N ALA A 139 -0.91 -3.44 -15.01
CA ALA A 139 -2.12 -2.66 -15.26
C ALA A 139 -1.79 -1.21 -15.65
N PHE A 140 -0.78 -0.61 -15.01
CA PHE A 140 -0.27 0.72 -15.35
C PHE A 140 0.31 0.76 -16.76
N ILE A 141 1.14 -0.21 -17.16
CA ILE A 141 1.69 -0.29 -18.52
C ILE A 141 0.58 -0.41 -19.56
N SER A 142 -0.38 -1.30 -19.34
CA SER A 142 -1.52 -1.44 -20.25
C SER A 142 -2.35 -0.16 -20.33
N ALA A 143 -2.57 0.54 -19.21
CA ALA A 143 -3.26 1.83 -19.18
C ALA A 143 -2.47 2.91 -19.94
N LEU A 144 -1.16 2.98 -19.72
CA LEU A 144 -0.24 3.92 -20.37
C LEU A 144 -0.26 3.75 -21.89
N LEU A 145 -0.04 2.52 -22.39
CA LEU A 145 -0.06 2.20 -23.81
C LEU A 145 -1.43 2.46 -24.44
N ARG A 146 -2.52 2.15 -23.71
CA ARG A 146 -3.88 2.44 -24.16
C ARG A 146 -4.11 3.94 -24.37
N THR A 147 -3.68 4.76 -23.42
CA THR A 147 -3.83 6.22 -23.51
C THR A 147 -2.90 6.85 -24.54
N MET A 148 -1.68 6.33 -24.70
CA MET A 148 -0.73 6.82 -25.73
C MET A 148 -1.19 6.48 -27.15
N ALA A 149 -1.81 5.32 -27.38
CA ALA A 149 -2.23 4.84 -28.69
C ALA A 149 -3.20 5.77 -29.44
N TYR A 150 -3.92 6.65 -28.73
CA TYR A 150 -4.76 7.66 -29.37
C TYR A 150 -3.97 8.68 -30.18
N LYS A 151 -2.72 8.95 -29.81
CA LYS A 151 -1.85 9.96 -30.44
C LYS A 151 -0.61 9.36 -31.10
N ASP A 152 -0.20 8.16 -30.69
CA ASP A 152 1.04 7.52 -31.13
C ASP A 152 0.75 6.15 -31.79
N PRO A 153 0.89 6.02 -33.13
CA PRO A 153 0.76 4.75 -33.84
C PRO A 153 1.72 3.64 -33.38
N VAL A 154 2.90 3.97 -32.87
CA VAL A 154 3.85 3.00 -32.31
C VAL A 154 3.29 2.42 -31.02
N ALA A 155 2.75 3.28 -30.14
CA ALA A 155 2.04 2.83 -28.94
C ALA A 155 0.80 1.99 -29.28
N ALA A 156 0.09 2.31 -30.37
CA ALA A 156 -1.04 1.52 -30.86
C ALA A 156 -0.62 0.10 -31.30
N ALA A 157 0.51 -0.03 -32.00
CA ALA A 157 1.08 -1.34 -32.33
C ALA A 157 1.52 -2.11 -31.07
N ALA A 158 2.08 -1.40 -30.08
CA ALA A 158 2.50 -1.95 -28.81
C ALA A 158 1.33 -2.37 -27.90
N GLN A 159 0.07 -2.01 -28.17
CA GLN A 159 -1.08 -2.57 -27.42
C GLN A 159 -1.22 -4.09 -27.55
N LYS A 160 -0.66 -4.68 -28.63
CA LYS A 160 -0.56 -6.14 -28.77
C LYS A 160 0.35 -6.76 -27.70
N TYR A 161 1.19 -5.96 -27.05
CA TYR A 161 1.86 -6.33 -25.82
C TYR A 161 0.81 -6.62 -24.75
N LYS A 162 0.49 -7.91 -24.62
CA LYS A 162 -0.07 -8.42 -23.39
C LYS A 162 1.11 -8.55 -22.43
N PRO A 163 1.07 -7.94 -21.22
CA PRO A 163 1.97 -8.28 -20.14
C PRO A 163 1.69 -9.75 -19.74
N ILE A 164 2.14 -10.68 -20.56
CA ILE A 164 2.06 -12.11 -20.31
C ILE A 164 3.17 -12.40 -19.33
N GLN A 165 2.86 -13.19 -18.31
CA GLN A 165 3.81 -13.86 -17.45
C GLN A 165 4.71 -14.74 -18.31
N SER A 166 5.70 -14.13 -18.94
CA SER A 166 6.63 -14.76 -19.88
C SER A 166 7.65 -15.55 -19.07
N ALA A 167 7.20 -16.65 -18.48
CA ALA A 167 8.07 -17.72 -18.03
C ALA A 167 8.15 -18.73 -19.18
N VAL A 168 9.06 -18.50 -20.11
CA VAL A 168 9.66 -19.64 -20.81
C VAL A 168 10.65 -20.25 -19.80
N PRO A 169 10.48 -21.52 -19.38
CA PRO A 169 11.42 -22.16 -18.47
C PRO A 169 12.83 -22.09 -19.06
N GLY A 170 13.75 -21.41 -18.38
CA GLY A 170 15.14 -21.22 -18.84
C GLY A 170 15.54 -19.80 -19.25
N THR A 171 14.62 -18.83 -19.26
CA THR A 171 14.97 -17.41 -19.48
C THR A 171 15.18 -16.68 -18.15
N THR A 172 16.35 -16.06 -17.99
CA THR A 172 16.64 -15.18 -16.86
C THR A 172 15.72 -13.96 -16.93
N LEU A 173 14.88 -13.73 -15.91
CA LEU A 173 13.98 -12.57 -15.79
C LEU A 173 14.77 -11.27 -15.93
N GLY A 174 14.84 -10.74 -17.15
CA GLY A 174 15.40 -9.44 -17.50
C GLY A 174 14.31 -8.44 -17.88
N PRO A 175 14.63 -7.14 -18.00
CA PRO A 175 13.68 -6.14 -18.46
C PRO A 175 13.15 -6.48 -19.86
N ILE A 176 11.84 -6.38 -20.06
CA ILE A 176 11.20 -6.59 -21.35
C ILE A 176 11.11 -5.24 -22.06
N GLN A 177 11.68 -5.17 -23.26
CA GLN A 177 11.62 -3.96 -24.08
C GLN A 177 10.26 -3.84 -24.77
N ILE A 178 9.68 -2.65 -24.74
CA ILE A 178 8.46 -2.24 -25.41
C ILE A 178 8.76 -0.98 -26.22
N ASP A 179 8.54 -1.05 -27.52
CA ASP A 179 8.65 0.11 -28.39
C ASP A 179 7.36 0.93 -28.26
N ALA A 180 7.35 1.90 -27.34
CA ALA A 180 6.15 2.64 -26.94
C ALA A 180 6.11 4.10 -27.41
N PHE A 181 7.19 4.61 -28.02
CA PHE A 181 7.35 6.04 -28.29
C PHE A 181 7.82 6.29 -29.72
N LEU A 182 7.22 7.27 -30.40
CA LEU A 182 7.78 7.91 -31.58
C LEU A 182 8.99 8.79 -31.20
N GLY A 183 10.11 8.68 -31.92
CA GLY A 183 11.28 9.55 -31.74
C GLY A 183 12.47 8.97 -30.96
N GLY A 184 12.53 7.64 -30.78
CA GLY A 184 13.66 6.95 -30.16
C GLY A 184 13.55 6.86 -28.63
N GLY A 185 14.37 6.01 -28.00
CA GLY A 185 14.28 5.62 -26.58
C GLY A 185 13.13 4.64 -26.31
N LYS A 186 13.39 3.61 -25.51
CA LYS A 186 12.51 2.45 -25.32
C LYS A 186 11.85 2.46 -23.94
N LEU A 187 10.71 1.78 -23.82
CA LEU A 187 10.08 1.51 -22.53
C LEU A 187 10.50 0.12 -22.07
N TYR A 188 11.02 0.00 -20.85
CA TYR A 188 11.44 -1.25 -20.26
C TYR A 188 10.51 -1.63 -19.12
N ASP A 189 9.82 -2.75 -19.28
CA ASP A 189 9.09 -3.37 -18.19
C ASP A 189 10.03 -4.24 -17.36
N THR A 190 10.31 -3.85 -16.12
CA THR A 190 11.16 -4.66 -15.23
C THR A 190 10.34 -5.70 -14.47
N PRO A 191 10.91 -6.87 -14.13
CA PRO A 191 10.23 -7.83 -13.26
C PRO A 191 9.83 -7.18 -11.92
N GLY A 192 8.61 -7.46 -11.46
CA GLY A 192 8.14 -6.93 -10.17
C GLY A 192 8.93 -7.55 -9.01
N VAL A 193 9.42 -6.71 -8.09
CA VAL A 193 10.21 -7.19 -6.94
C VAL A 193 9.31 -7.85 -5.92
N HIS A 194 9.56 -9.11 -5.61
CA HIS A 194 8.88 -9.76 -4.51
C HIS A 194 9.57 -9.37 -3.19
N LEU A 195 8.81 -8.71 -2.32
CA LEU A 195 9.27 -8.23 -1.04
C LEU A 195 8.83 -9.23 0.04
N HIS A 196 9.80 -9.91 0.65
CA HIS A 196 9.54 -10.98 1.61
C HIS A 196 8.72 -10.51 2.82
N HIS A 197 8.87 -9.24 3.23
CA HIS A 197 8.17 -8.65 4.36
C HIS A 197 6.70 -8.28 4.10
N ARG A 198 6.10 -8.71 2.98
CA ARG A 198 4.68 -8.46 2.66
C ARG A 198 3.85 -9.72 2.88
N GLN A 199 2.58 -9.56 3.28
CA GLN A 199 1.66 -10.68 3.51
C GLN A 199 1.57 -11.66 2.33
N ALA A 200 1.61 -11.15 1.09
CA ALA A 200 1.58 -11.96 -0.12
C ALA A 200 2.78 -12.92 -0.29
N ALA A 201 3.84 -12.76 0.50
CA ALA A 201 4.99 -13.66 0.52
C ALA A 201 4.82 -14.86 1.45
N VAL A 202 3.89 -14.77 2.41
CA VAL A 202 3.73 -15.75 3.49
C VAL A 202 2.50 -16.62 3.29
N ILE A 203 1.44 -16.05 2.70
CA ILE A 203 0.19 -16.79 2.51
C ILE A 203 0.23 -17.71 1.29
N HIS A 204 -0.60 -18.75 1.31
CA HIS A 204 -0.76 -19.67 0.20
C HIS A 204 -1.33 -18.96 -1.04
N ALA A 205 -0.95 -19.41 -2.24
CA ALA A 205 -1.32 -18.77 -3.51
C ALA A 205 -2.84 -18.62 -3.68
N ASP A 206 -3.61 -19.64 -3.30
CA ASP A 206 -5.08 -19.64 -3.39
C ASP A 206 -5.75 -18.55 -2.53
N ASP A 207 -5.07 -18.08 -1.48
CA ASP A 207 -5.57 -17.06 -0.57
C ASP A 207 -5.19 -15.65 -1.01
N LEU A 208 -4.25 -15.48 -1.95
CA LEU A 208 -3.84 -14.18 -2.49
C LEU A 208 -5.01 -13.33 -3.02
N PRO A 209 -6.02 -13.88 -3.72
CA PRO A 209 -7.17 -13.11 -4.17
C PRO A 209 -8.05 -12.57 -3.03
N SER A 210 -7.90 -13.07 -1.79
CA SER A 210 -8.59 -12.54 -0.62
C SER A 210 -7.97 -11.23 -0.11
N LEU A 211 -6.66 -11.07 -0.32
CA LEU A 211 -5.89 -9.88 0.10
C LEU A 211 -5.96 -8.72 -0.90
N ALA A 212 -6.34 -8.98 -2.15
CA ALA A 212 -6.41 -7.96 -3.17
C ALA A 212 -7.76 -7.21 -3.10
N PRO A 213 -7.80 -5.90 -2.74
CA PRO A 213 -9.03 -5.14 -2.74
C PRO A 213 -9.55 -4.97 -4.17
N GLN A 214 -10.82 -5.33 -4.40
CA GLN A 214 -11.48 -5.23 -5.71
C GLN A 214 -12.35 -3.97 -5.86
N SER A 215 -12.58 -3.27 -4.75
CA SER A 215 -13.40 -2.07 -4.64
C SER A 215 -12.79 -1.13 -3.61
N ARG A 216 -13.28 0.11 -3.58
CA ARG A 216 -12.96 1.09 -2.53
C ARG A 216 -12.97 0.46 -1.14
N LEU A 217 -11.92 0.77 -0.38
CA LEU A 217 -11.78 0.40 1.01
C LEU A 217 -12.88 1.07 1.82
N ARG A 218 -13.42 0.32 2.79
CA ARG A 218 -14.39 0.82 3.75
C ARG A 218 -13.73 0.84 5.11
N ALA A 219 -13.89 1.95 5.82
CA ALA A 219 -13.55 2.03 7.24
C ALA A 219 -14.37 0.99 8.01
N ARG A 220 -13.70 0.15 8.79
CA ARG A 220 -14.34 -0.77 9.74
C ARG A 220 -13.84 -0.45 11.13
N CYS A 221 -14.70 0.17 11.92
CA CYS A 221 -14.35 0.76 13.19
C CYS A 221 -14.64 -0.22 14.33
N PHE A 222 -13.74 -0.26 15.31
CA PHE A 222 -13.90 -1.03 16.54
C PHE A 222 -13.53 -0.16 17.76
N PRO A 223 -14.41 -0.06 18.77
CA PRO A 223 -15.76 -0.63 18.84
C PRO A 223 -16.69 -0.08 17.74
N ALA A 224 -17.70 -0.86 17.33
CA ALA A 224 -18.58 -0.51 16.20
C ALA A 224 -19.64 0.54 16.56
N ASN A 225 -20.01 0.63 17.84
CA ASN A 225 -20.94 1.60 18.39
C ASN A 225 -20.21 2.42 19.45
N ASP A 226 -20.71 3.61 19.76
CA ASP A 226 -20.27 4.46 20.89
C ASP A 226 -20.72 3.88 22.26
N THR A 227 -20.72 2.55 22.37
CA THR A 227 -20.97 1.83 23.62
C THR A 227 -19.71 1.88 24.48
N ASP A 228 -19.87 1.92 25.80
CA ASP A 228 -18.79 1.88 26.81
C ASP A 228 -17.96 0.57 26.85
N VAL A 229 -17.97 -0.22 25.77
CA VAL A 229 -17.13 -1.41 25.65
C VAL A 229 -15.70 -0.94 25.42
N GLY A 230 -14.93 -0.86 26.50
CA GLY A 230 -13.51 -0.57 26.46
C GLY A 230 -12.77 -1.58 25.59
N LEU A 231 -11.87 -1.08 24.72
CA LEU A 231 -10.98 -1.96 23.94
C LEU A 231 -9.96 -2.67 24.83
N SER A 232 -9.61 -2.09 25.97
CA SER A 232 -8.64 -2.65 26.92
C SER A 232 -9.04 -4.06 27.36
N GLY A 233 -8.09 -5.00 27.30
CA GLY A 233 -8.31 -6.41 27.63
C GLY A 233 -8.97 -7.23 26.51
N ASN A 234 -9.15 -6.66 25.33
CA ASN A 234 -9.63 -7.36 24.14
C ASN A 234 -8.55 -7.50 23.06
N SER A 235 -8.65 -8.58 22.30
CA SER A 235 -7.81 -8.91 21.16
C SER A 235 -8.63 -8.88 19.88
N LEU A 236 -8.16 -8.14 18.87
CA LEU A 236 -8.77 -8.06 17.55
C LEU A 236 -7.99 -8.90 16.54
N PHE A 237 -8.67 -9.85 15.92
CA PHE A 237 -8.15 -10.66 14.82
C PHE A 237 -8.62 -10.11 13.47
N TRP A 238 -7.68 -9.83 12.57
CA TRP A 238 -7.98 -9.48 11.18
C TRP A 238 -7.68 -10.68 10.27
N GLY A 239 -8.72 -11.48 10.01
CA GLY A 239 -8.57 -12.83 9.47
C GLY A 239 -7.68 -13.69 10.36
N GLY A 240 -6.94 -14.63 9.77
CA GLY A 240 -5.89 -15.39 10.47
C GLY A 240 -4.51 -14.73 10.43
N LEU A 241 -4.42 -13.48 9.96
CA LEU A 241 -3.17 -12.83 9.55
C LEU A 241 -2.63 -11.76 10.50
N VAL A 242 -3.48 -11.16 11.33
CA VAL A 242 -3.07 -10.13 12.27
C VAL A 242 -3.87 -10.32 13.55
N ARG A 243 -3.21 -10.22 14.70
CA ARG A 243 -3.84 -10.12 16.01
C ARG A 243 -3.33 -8.86 16.71
N ILE A 244 -4.22 -8.12 17.37
CA ILE A 244 -3.89 -6.90 18.08
C ILE A 244 -4.43 -7.03 19.48
N ASP A 245 -3.53 -7.12 20.44
CA ASP A 245 -3.87 -7.16 21.86
C ASP A 245 -3.85 -5.73 22.38
N VAL A 246 -5.01 -5.26 22.85
CA VAL A 246 -5.15 -3.92 23.40
C VAL A 246 -4.92 -4.00 24.91
N VAL A 247 -3.70 -3.69 25.33
CA VAL A 247 -3.28 -3.80 26.73
C VAL A 247 -3.84 -2.63 27.54
N LYS A 248 -3.66 -1.42 27.04
CA LYS A 248 -4.16 -0.18 27.66
C LYS A 248 -4.67 0.72 26.55
N ALA A 249 -5.92 1.13 26.64
CA ALA A 249 -6.53 2.13 25.76
C ALA A 249 -7.34 3.12 26.60
N LEU A 250 -7.51 4.34 26.09
CA LEU A 250 -8.48 5.27 26.66
C LEU A 250 -9.89 4.69 26.45
N PRO A 251 -10.85 5.00 27.34
CA PRO A 251 -12.23 4.50 27.23
C PRO A 251 -12.86 4.74 25.85
N ARG A 252 -12.43 5.81 25.18
CA ARG A 252 -12.91 6.21 23.86
C ARG A 252 -11.86 6.06 22.76
N THR A 253 -10.94 5.10 22.82
CA THR A 253 -10.08 4.80 21.66
C THR A 253 -10.86 4.03 20.60
N ARG A 254 -10.68 4.41 19.32
CA ARG A 254 -11.21 3.65 18.18
C ARG A 254 -10.08 3.17 17.27
N LEU A 255 -10.19 1.91 16.84
CA LEU A 255 -9.32 1.32 15.82
C LEU A 255 -10.11 1.16 14.53
N THR A 256 -9.69 1.88 13.48
CA THR A 256 -10.37 1.86 12.19
C THR A 256 -9.54 1.12 11.16
N PHE A 257 -10.04 -0.02 10.71
CA PHE A 257 -9.34 -0.91 9.78
C PHE A 257 -9.67 -0.53 8.33
N TYR A 258 -8.63 -0.36 7.52
CA TYR A 258 -8.70 -0.12 6.08
C TYR A 258 -7.98 -1.22 5.33
N GLY A 259 -8.75 -2.13 4.74
CA GLY A 259 -8.21 -3.18 3.88
C GLY A 259 -9.29 -4.06 3.25
N PRO A 260 -8.94 -5.27 2.76
CA PRO A 260 -9.82 -6.10 1.96
C PRO A 260 -11.12 -6.48 2.67
N LYS A 261 -12.27 -6.19 2.04
CA LYS A 261 -13.62 -6.48 2.59
C LYS A 261 -13.82 -7.97 2.95
N LYS A 262 -13.14 -8.87 2.24
CA LYS A 262 -13.24 -10.32 2.47
C LYS A 262 -12.69 -10.75 3.83
N LEU A 263 -11.76 -9.99 4.41
CA LEU A 263 -11.16 -10.30 5.69
C LEU A 263 -12.09 -9.85 6.82
N LYS A 264 -12.57 -10.81 7.61
CA LYS A 264 -13.38 -10.53 8.79
C LYS A 264 -12.50 -10.01 9.92
N ILE A 265 -13.12 -9.22 10.79
CA ILE A 265 -12.49 -8.75 12.02
C ILE A 265 -13.31 -9.34 13.16
N ASN A 266 -12.66 -10.06 14.05
CA ASN A 266 -13.28 -10.69 15.22
C ASN A 266 -12.60 -10.15 16.47
N MET A 267 -13.39 -9.83 17.48
CA MET A 267 -12.91 -9.34 18.77
C MET A 267 -13.23 -10.39 19.82
N VAL A 268 -12.25 -10.74 20.65
CA VAL A 268 -12.38 -11.69 21.75
C VAL A 268 -11.63 -11.16 22.98
N PRO A 269 -11.99 -11.57 24.20
CA PRO A 269 -11.18 -11.26 25.38
C PRO A 269 -9.74 -11.76 25.20
N THR A 270 -8.75 -10.96 25.60
CA THR A 270 -7.33 -11.32 25.43
C THR A 270 -6.97 -12.61 26.17
N THR A 271 -7.67 -12.93 27.26
CA THR A 271 -7.51 -14.18 28.00
C THR A 271 -7.87 -15.43 27.18
N GLU A 272 -8.76 -15.31 26.20
CA GLU A 272 -9.24 -16.40 25.35
C GLU A 272 -8.56 -16.41 23.97
N ALA A 273 -7.79 -15.37 23.64
CA ALA A 273 -7.30 -15.13 22.29
C ALA A 273 -6.37 -16.23 21.76
N ASP A 274 -5.55 -16.85 22.63
CA ASP A 274 -4.66 -17.94 22.24
C ASP A 274 -5.42 -19.23 21.89
N GLU A 275 -6.43 -19.58 22.69
CA GLU A 275 -7.27 -20.76 22.46
C GLU A 275 -8.15 -20.55 21.23
N PHE A 276 -8.76 -19.38 21.11
CA PHE A 276 -9.56 -18.99 19.96
C PHE A 276 -8.75 -19.04 18.65
N TYR A 277 -7.50 -18.53 18.64
CA TYR A 277 -6.68 -18.60 17.44
C TYR A 277 -6.37 -20.05 17.03
N LYS A 278 -6.04 -20.91 18.00
CA LYS A 278 -5.74 -22.33 17.75
C LYS A 278 -6.96 -23.09 17.19
N SER A 279 -8.17 -22.80 17.67
CA SER A 279 -9.38 -23.49 17.22
C SER A 279 -9.92 -22.95 15.90
N GLU A 280 -9.82 -21.64 15.67
CA GLU A 280 -10.52 -20.97 14.56
C GLU A 280 -9.65 -20.66 13.34
N VAL A 281 -8.33 -20.77 13.41
CA VAL A 281 -7.44 -20.62 12.24
C VAL A 281 -7.78 -21.67 11.17
N GLY A 282 -7.97 -21.24 9.93
CA GLY A 282 -8.41 -22.12 8.85
C GLY A 282 -9.93 -22.36 8.78
N VAL A 283 -10.70 -21.93 9.80
CA VAL A 283 -12.16 -22.07 9.87
C VAL A 283 -12.83 -20.70 9.75
N THR A 284 -12.88 -19.95 10.85
CA THR A 284 -13.43 -18.59 10.89
C THR A 284 -12.36 -17.55 10.60
N LEU A 285 -11.13 -17.78 11.09
CA LEU A 285 -9.98 -16.92 10.86
C LEU A 285 -9.28 -17.35 9.58
N THR A 286 -9.75 -16.78 8.48
CA THR A 286 -9.20 -16.99 7.13
C THR A 286 -8.72 -15.66 6.54
N PRO A 287 -7.63 -15.67 5.76
CA PRO A 287 -6.72 -16.78 5.47
C PRO A 287 -5.72 -17.07 6.61
N PRO A 288 -5.07 -18.24 6.65
CA PRO A 288 -5.13 -19.34 5.66
C PRO A 288 -6.52 -19.98 5.58
N SER A 289 -6.95 -20.42 4.39
CA SER A 289 -8.29 -21.02 4.20
C SER A 289 -8.23 -22.54 4.19
N GLY A 290 -8.94 -23.19 5.12
CA GLY A 290 -9.01 -24.65 5.24
C GLY A 290 -7.99 -25.22 6.23
N LYS A 291 -8.39 -26.29 6.93
CA LYS A 291 -7.60 -26.91 8.01
C LYS A 291 -6.25 -27.47 7.54
N GLU A 292 -6.21 -28.09 6.36
CA GLU A 292 -4.96 -28.64 5.79
C GLU A 292 -3.89 -27.55 5.60
N LYS A 293 -4.29 -26.35 5.18
CA LYS A 293 -3.36 -25.22 5.02
C LYS A 293 -2.97 -24.60 6.36
N ALA A 294 -3.86 -24.69 7.35
CA ALA A 294 -3.57 -24.24 8.71
C ALA A 294 -2.56 -25.15 9.42
N GLU A 295 -2.48 -26.44 9.10
CA GLU A 295 -1.47 -27.37 9.68
C GLU A 295 -0.04 -26.96 9.32
N GLY A 296 0.19 -26.45 8.10
CA GLY A 296 1.48 -25.90 7.66
C GLY A 296 1.70 -24.42 7.97
N TRP A 297 0.75 -23.78 8.66
CA TRP A 297 0.80 -22.35 8.95
C TRP A 297 1.67 -22.07 10.18
N VAL A 298 2.71 -21.25 9.99
CA VAL A 298 3.66 -20.90 11.05
C VAL A 298 3.06 -20.03 12.17
N GLY A 299 1.86 -19.46 11.95
CA GLY A 299 1.18 -18.63 12.95
C GLY A 299 1.72 -17.18 13.04
N LEU A 300 1.27 -16.47 14.07
CA LEU A 300 1.59 -15.05 14.31
C LEU A 300 2.83 -14.89 15.22
N GLN A 301 3.98 -15.32 14.72
CA GLN A 301 5.24 -15.34 15.48
C GLN A 301 5.94 -13.97 15.60
N GLY A 302 5.63 -13.04 14.70
CA GLY A 302 6.17 -11.69 14.72
C GLY A 302 5.37 -10.88 15.73
N VAL A 303 6.05 -10.31 16.72
CA VAL A 303 5.42 -9.52 17.78
C VAL A 303 6.04 -8.13 17.77
N ARG A 304 5.20 -7.11 17.82
CA ARG A 304 5.62 -5.72 17.97
C ARG A 304 4.78 -5.03 19.01
N GLU A 305 5.42 -4.63 20.10
CA GLU A 305 4.83 -3.78 21.12
C GLU A 305 4.88 -2.32 20.66
N LEU A 306 3.78 -1.61 20.84
CA LEU A 306 3.59 -0.23 20.42
C LEU A 306 3.05 0.58 21.60
N GLN A 307 3.77 1.64 21.95
CA GLN A 307 3.32 2.67 22.88
C GLN A 307 3.06 3.93 22.06
N ILE A 308 1.79 4.28 21.92
CA ILE A 308 1.32 5.40 21.10
C ILE A 308 0.79 6.48 22.04
N LYS A 309 1.33 7.68 21.91
CA LYS A 309 0.87 8.86 22.65
C LYS A 309 -0.14 9.63 21.80
N TYR A 310 -1.24 10.06 22.41
CA TYR A 310 -2.13 11.02 21.79
C TYR A 310 -1.56 12.43 21.97
N GLU A 311 -1.02 13.00 20.89
CA GLU A 311 -0.52 14.39 20.88
C GLU A 311 -1.68 15.38 20.74
N GLU A 312 -2.65 15.06 19.88
CA GLU A 312 -3.81 15.88 19.58
C GLU A 312 -5.06 14.99 19.53
N LEU A 313 -6.18 15.45 20.11
CA LEU A 313 -7.42 14.67 20.23
C LEU A 313 -8.39 14.86 19.05
N ASP A 314 -8.14 15.86 18.20
CA ASP A 314 -8.96 16.20 17.03
C ASP A 314 -8.49 15.52 15.73
N ARG A 315 -7.45 14.68 15.81
CA ARG A 315 -6.90 13.93 14.67
C ARG A 315 -6.52 12.50 15.05
N PRO A 316 -6.43 11.58 14.08
CA PRO A 316 -5.85 10.28 14.35
C PRO A 316 -4.39 10.42 14.81
N ALA A 317 -3.99 9.59 15.78
CA ALA A 317 -2.64 9.61 16.34
C ALA A 317 -1.61 9.05 15.33
N CYS A 318 -1.92 7.89 14.74
CA CYS A 318 -1.07 7.24 13.75
C CYS A 318 -1.82 6.17 12.95
N ASP A 319 -1.20 5.74 11.86
CA ASP A 319 -1.56 4.51 11.16
C ASP A 319 -0.58 3.38 11.55
N ILE A 320 -1.14 2.22 11.92
CA ILE A 320 -0.42 0.94 12.00
C ILE A 320 -0.62 0.24 10.65
N ALA A 321 0.35 0.39 9.76
CA ALA A 321 0.34 -0.22 8.43
C ALA A 321 0.92 -1.63 8.46
N ILE A 322 0.14 -2.60 8.00
CA ILE A 322 0.53 -4.01 7.88
C ILE A 322 0.93 -4.27 6.43
N SER A 323 2.20 -4.58 6.23
CA SER A 323 2.81 -4.73 4.92
C SER A 323 2.08 -5.78 4.06
N GLY A 324 1.52 -5.36 2.92
CA GLY A 324 0.78 -6.21 1.99
C GLY A 324 -0.70 -6.42 2.31
N LEU A 325 -1.26 -5.72 3.29
CA LEU A 325 -2.66 -5.87 3.72
C LEU A 325 -3.46 -4.57 3.65
N GLY A 326 -2.95 -3.53 4.30
CA GLY A 326 -3.68 -2.30 4.58
C GLY A 326 -3.17 -1.67 5.87
N TRP A 327 -4.00 -0.83 6.50
CA TRP A 327 -3.60 -0.15 7.73
C TRP A 327 -4.76 -0.02 8.73
N ILE A 328 -4.40 0.35 9.95
CA ILE A 328 -5.32 0.55 11.05
C ILE A 328 -5.06 1.95 11.58
N ALA A 329 -6.02 2.84 11.43
CA ALA A 329 -5.97 4.18 11.98
C ALA A 329 -6.32 4.13 13.47
N VAL A 330 -5.48 4.75 14.30
CA VAL A 330 -5.68 4.89 15.73
C VAL A 330 -6.29 6.26 15.99
N GLU A 331 -7.55 6.28 16.38
CA GLU A 331 -8.33 7.51 16.58
C GLU A 331 -8.65 7.68 18.07
N PRO A 332 -8.31 8.82 18.71
CA PRO A 332 -8.94 9.22 19.96
C PRO A 332 -10.37 9.70 19.63
N LEU A 333 -11.41 9.27 20.36
CA LEU A 333 -12.73 9.87 20.17
C LEU A 333 -12.74 11.28 20.76
N GLY A 334 -12.56 12.26 19.88
CA GLY A 334 -12.81 13.69 20.08
C GLY A 334 -13.28 14.39 18.80
N VAL A 335 -13.42 13.68 17.67
CA VAL A 335 -13.97 14.23 16.42
C VAL A 335 -15.46 13.87 16.35
N PRO A 336 -16.39 14.82 16.56
CA PRO A 336 -17.81 14.52 16.51
C PRO A 336 -18.22 14.19 15.09
N SER A 337 -18.62 12.93 14.85
CA SER A 337 -19.55 12.66 13.76
C SER A 337 -20.93 13.15 14.18
N SER A 338 -21.24 14.41 13.87
CA SER A 338 -22.58 15.01 13.91
C SER A 338 -23.41 14.76 15.17
N ASN A 339 -23.22 15.60 16.18
CA ASN A 339 -24.27 16.46 16.75
C ASN A 339 -23.64 17.24 17.90
N SER A 340 -23.82 18.56 17.85
CA SER A 340 -23.56 19.45 18.97
C SER A 340 -24.55 19.13 20.08
N ASP A 341 -24.10 18.47 21.13
CA ASP A 341 -24.69 18.63 22.46
C ASP A 341 -23.57 18.61 23.50
N GLU A 342 -23.68 19.59 24.39
CA GLU A 342 -22.72 20.02 25.39
C GLU A 342 -22.53 18.96 26.50
N SER A 343 -21.49 19.17 27.30
CA SER A 343 -21.10 18.48 28.54
C SER A 343 -20.33 17.16 28.38
N ALA A 344 -19.01 17.28 28.27
CA ALA A 344 -18.11 16.32 28.88
C ALA A 344 -17.09 17.11 29.70
N GLU A 345 -17.26 16.99 31.01
CA GLU A 345 -16.44 17.59 32.06
C GLU A 345 -14.97 17.19 31.89
N GLU A 346 -14.10 18.11 32.31
CA GLU A 346 -12.65 17.97 32.37
C GLU A 346 -12.26 16.80 33.30
N GLU A 347 -12.24 15.58 32.78
CA GLU A 347 -11.63 14.44 33.46
C GLU A 347 -10.20 14.19 32.93
N ASP A 348 -9.27 14.62 33.77
CA ASP A 348 -7.89 14.16 33.99
C ASP A 348 -6.82 14.28 32.89
N ASN A 349 -5.80 15.05 33.26
CA ASN A 349 -4.45 15.15 32.70
C ASN A 349 -3.65 13.83 32.78
N GLU A 350 -4.23 12.68 32.47
CA GLU A 350 -3.43 11.52 32.07
C GLU A 350 -3.07 11.70 30.60
N SER A 351 -1.79 11.94 30.31
CA SER A 351 -1.26 11.85 28.95
C SER A 351 -1.76 10.55 28.32
N GLY A 352 -2.70 10.64 27.38
CA GLY A 352 -3.38 9.50 26.81
C GLY A 352 -2.39 8.59 26.11
N GLU A 353 -2.10 7.44 26.73
CA GLU A 353 -1.22 6.42 26.14
C GLU A 353 -2.03 5.20 25.76
N LEU A 354 -1.85 4.76 24.51
CA LEU A 354 -2.36 3.51 23.98
C LEU A 354 -1.22 2.50 23.87
N HIS A 355 -1.36 1.37 24.56
CA HIS A 355 -0.40 0.28 24.53
C HIS A 355 -1.02 -0.91 23.79
N LEU A 356 -0.41 -1.28 22.66
CA LEU A 356 -0.86 -2.38 21.81
C LEU A 356 0.27 -3.38 21.59
N THR A 357 -0.08 -4.65 21.49
CA THR A 357 0.81 -5.69 20.98
C THR A 357 0.26 -6.22 19.68
N VAL A 358 1.00 -6.02 18.58
CA VAL A 358 0.58 -6.43 17.24
C VAL A 358 1.34 -7.68 16.85
N HIS A 359 0.60 -8.74 16.53
CA HIS A 359 1.11 -10.02 16.10
C HIS A 359 0.85 -10.25 14.61
N VAL A 360 1.88 -10.63 13.87
CA VAL A 360 1.85 -10.94 12.43
C VAL A 360 2.72 -12.16 12.12
N PRO A 361 2.53 -12.83 10.97
CA PRO A 361 3.45 -13.87 10.53
C PRO A 361 4.85 -13.32 10.28
N LYS A 362 5.91 -14.02 10.68
CA LYS A 362 7.26 -13.66 10.21
C LYS A 362 7.39 -14.04 8.74
N PRO A 363 7.95 -13.19 7.86
CA PRO A 363 8.71 -11.97 8.12
C PRO A 363 7.93 -10.66 7.86
N VAL A 364 6.59 -10.67 7.97
CA VAL A 364 5.77 -9.50 7.66
C VAL A 364 6.14 -8.33 8.57
N GLU A 365 6.41 -7.18 7.95
CA GLU A 365 6.73 -5.96 8.67
C GLU A 365 5.47 -5.17 9.03
N ILE A 366 5.50 -4.57 10.21
CA ILE A 366 4.53 -3.59 10.68
C ILE A 366 5.22 -2.24 10.58
N PHE A 367 4.53 -1.22 10.10
CA PHE A 367 5.03 0.15 10.08
C PHE A 367 4.09 1.06 10.87
N VAL A 368 4.65 1.94 11.69
CA VAL A 368 3.90 3.06 12.28
C VAL A 368 4.23 4.29 11.46
N ARG A 369 3.21 5.01 11.00
CA ARG A 369 3.36 6.18 10.13
C ARG A 369 2.34 7.26 10.48
N PRO A 370 2.55 8.52 10.02
CA PRO A 370 1.52 9.54 10.10
C PRO A 370 0.22 9.08 9.43
N PRO A 371 -0.96 9.43 9.97
CA PRO A 371 -2.24 8.98 9.44
C PRO A 371 -2.41 9.39 7.98
N LEU A 372 -2.88 8.47 7.14
CA LEU A 372 -3.23 8.78 5.76
C LEU A 372 -4.55 9.58 5.74
N PRO A 373 -4.63 10.78 5.13
CA PRO A 373 -5.83 11.60 5.12
C PRO A 373 -6.91 11.04 4.19
N VAL A 374 -7.68 10.08 4.69
CA VAL A 374 -8.73 9.39 3.92
C VAL A 374 -10.14 9.68 4.40
N GLY A 375 -11.08 9.69 3.45
CA GLY A 375 -12.49 9.91 3.71
C GLY A 375 -12.84 11.37 4.03
N LYS A 376 -14.14 11.63 4.21
CA LYS A 376 -14.68 12.98 4.43
C LYS A 376 -14.11 13.67 5.68
N ALA A 377 -13.82 12.92 6.74
CA ALA A 377 -13.30 13.49 7.98
C ALA A 377 -11.87 14.03 7.84
N ALA A 378 -11.11 13.56 6.85
CA ALA A 378 -9.72 13.97 6.64
C ALA A 378 -9.56 15.48 6.44
N SER A 379 -10.48 16.13 5.75
CA SER A 379 -10.41 17.58 5.53
C SER A 379 -10.63 18.42 6.81
N GLN A 380 -11.14 17.81 7.88
CA GLN A 380 -11.36 18.50 9.15
C GLN A 380 -10.10 18.53 10.02
N TRP A 381 -9.23 17.53 9.88
CA TRP A 381 -8.06 17.35 10.75
C TRP A 381 -6.72 17.41 10.03
N TYR A 382 -6.69 17.22 8.70
CA TYR A 382 -5.45 17.29 7.94
C TYR A 382 -4.96 18.73 7.87
N ARG A 383 -3.77 18.96 8.40
CA ARG A 383 -3.11 20.26 8.39
C ARG A 383 -1.89 20.17 7.48
N TYR A 384 -1.86 21.03 6.48
CA TYR A 384 -0.69 21.18 5.61
C TYR A 384 0.48 21.69 6.44
N GLN A 385 1.67 21.12 6.21
CA GLN A 385 2.89 21.62 6.84
C GLN A 385 3.13 23.07 6.39
N GLU A 386 3.38 23.96 7.36
CA GLU A 386 3.91 25.30 7.06
C GLU A 386 5.34 25.15 6.55
N LEU A 387 5.58 25.63 5.32
CA LEU A 387 6.87 25.55 4.66
C LEU A 387 7.42 26.94 4.43
N THR A 388 8.75 27.05 4.46
CA THR A 388 9.45 28.23 3.96
C THR A 388 9.38 28.31 2.43
N GLU A 389 9.58 29.51 1.87
CA GLU A 389 9.58 29.69 0.40
C GLU A 389 10.61 28.76 -0.29
N GLU A 390 11.80 28.60 0.30
CA GLU A 390 12.83 27.70 -0.21
C GLU A 390 12.40 26.23 -0.20
N GLU A 391 11.73 25.80 0.86
CA GLU A 391 11.20 24.44 0.96
C GLU A 391 10.08 24.19 -0.04
N GLU A 392 9.22 25.19 -0.27
CA GLU A 392 8.13 25.11 -1.23
C GLU A 392 8.65 25.03 -2.69
N GLU A 393 9.72 25.76 -3.02
CA GLU A 393 10.37 25.70 -4.33
C GLU A 393 11.04 24.34 -4.59
N LEU A 394 11.67 23.76 -3.57
CA LEU A 394 12.34 22.45 -3.66
C LEU A 394 11.36 21.27 -3.57
N ARG A 395 10.13 21.52 -3.10
CA ARG A 395 9.13 20.48 -2.87
C ARG A 395 8.70 19.85 -4.20
N PRO A 396 8.74 18.51 -4.31
CA PRO A 396 8.20 17.84 -5.47
C PRO A 396 6.72 18.17 -5.65
N LYS A 397 6.35 18.60 -6.85
CA LYS A 397 4.94 18.85 -7.21
C LYS A 397 4.21 17.53 -7.37
N TRP A 398 2.92 17.54 -7.06
CA TRP A 398 2.04 16.39 -7.26
C TRP A 398 0.90 16.68 -8.25
N HIS A 399 0.45 15.64 -8.94
CA HIS A 399 -0.58 15.70 -9.98
C HIS A 399 -1.52 14.49 -9.85
N TYR A 400 -2.78 14.60 -10.30
CA TYR A 400 -3.75 13.50 -10.31
C TYR A 400 -4.74 13.56 -11.48
#